data_AF-A0A059WKI4-F1
#
_entry.id   AF-A0A059WKI4-F1
#
_cell.length_a   1.000
_cell.length_b   1.000
_cell.length_c   1.000
_cell.angle_alpha   90.00
_cell.angle_beta   90.00
_cell.angle_gamma   90.00
#
_symmetry.space_group_name_H-M   'P 1'
#
loop_
_entity.id
_entity.type
_entity.pdbx_description
1 polymer ?
#
loop_
_entity_poly.entity_id
_entity_poly.type
_entity_poly.pdbx_seq_one_letter_code
_entity_poly.pdbx_strand_id
1 'polypeptide(L)'
;MNTPPTINGMTADELINTSVEENTSGTAILYDLEKRKEELTAEEQALVDQYRNGMHSVLTTMDVDNLGGNTAGLYDGSEIFIDKNIIMVGQDINTTIEQSKEVERHEKYHQDNNHLAPMVTYAMADTHNSASVVIAGRGFDETEFIEGLTVSRTGDRFVSAEYVEYKENLESAAAQAGVSLGEIEQAVAAGDLTRIDDRAKEEEPAKEHQAIAA
;
A
#
# COMPACT_ATOMS: atom_id res chain seq x y z
N MET A 1 44.97 18.09 -6.78
CA MET A 1 44.21 17.49 -7.89
C MET A 1 43.05 18.44 -8.14
N ASN A 2 42.94 19.02 -9.33
CA ASN A 2 41.84 19.91 -9.67
C ASN A 2 40.68 19.05 -10.13
N THR A 3 39.58 19.07 -9.38
CA THR A 3 38.30 18.51 -9.80
C THR A 3 37.84 19.24 -11.06
N PRO A 4 37.43 18.56 -12.14
CA PRO A 4 36.84 19.23 -13.29
C PRO A 4 35.56 19.96 -12.84
N PRO A 5 35.28 21.16 -13.35
CA PRO A 5 34.01 21.82 -13.11
C PRO A 5 32.88 20.98 -13.74
N THR A 6 31.84 20.72 -12.94
CA THR A 6 30.54 20.19 -13.39
C THR A 6 30.01 21.01 -14.55
N ILE A 7 29.48 20.35 -15.58
CA ILE A 7 29.08 21.04 -16.81
C ILE A 7 27.77 21.83 -16.64
N ASN A 8 26.93 21.59 -15.62
CA ASN A 8 25.67 22.35 -15.46
C ASN A 8 25.20 22.70 -14.04
N GLY A 9 25.92 22.33 -12.96
CA GLY A 9 25.47 22.64 -11.59
C GLY A 9 24.16 21.95 -11.17
N MET A 10 23.70 20.98 -11.95
CA MET A 10 22.54 20.12 -11.68
C MET A 10 22.90 19.11 -10.59
N THR A 11 22.00 18.89 -9.65
CA THR A 11 22.07 17.89 -8.59
C THR A 11 21.44 16.56 -9.03
N ALA A 12 21.69 15.48 -8.30
CA ALA A 12 21.06 14.18 -8.53
C ALA A 12 19.53 14.28 -8.45
N ASP A 13 19.01 15.00 -7.45
CA ASP A 13 17.56 15.19 -7.25
C ASP A 13 16.91 15.88 -8.45
N GLU A 14 17.54 16.96 -8.96
CA GLU A 14 17.07 17.68 -10.14
C GLU A 14 17.10 16.81 -11.39
N LEU A 15 18.16 16.01 -11.58
CA LEU A 15 18.24 15.07 -12.69
C LEU A 15 17.14 14.02 -12.60
N ILE A 16 16.94 13.41 -11.42
CA ILE A 16 15.91 12.38 -11.19
C ILE A 16 14.52 12.93 -11.47
N ASN A 17 14.18 14.09 -10.89
CA ASN A 17 12.87 14.69 -11.10
C ASN A 17 12.64 15.06 -12.57
N THR A 18 13.65 15.58 -13.26
CA THR A 18 13.57 15.86 -14.69
C THR A 18 13.32 14.58 -15.50
N SER A 19 14.07 13.51 -15.24
CA SER A 19 13.87 12.22 -15.91
C SER A 19 12.47 11.65 -15.65
N VAL A 20 11.94 11.77 -14.43
CA VAL A 20 10.57 11.35 -14.08
C VAL A 20 9.52 12.18 -14.81
N GLU A 21 9.70 13.50 -14.92
CA GLU A 21 8.78 14.38 -15.64
C GLU A 21 8.76 14.09 -17.15
N GLU A 22 9.93 13.85 -17.75
CA GLU A 22 10.09 13.67 -19.20
C GLU A 22 9.69 12.27 -19.70
N ASN A 23 9.62 11.27 -18.82
CA ASN A 23 9.36 9.87 -19.20
C ASN A 23 8.07 9.34 -18.57
N THR A 24 7.47 8.32 -19.20
CA THR A 24 6.19 7.74 -18.76
C THR A 24 6.32 6.34 -18.18
N SER A 25 7.43 5.65 -18.38
CA SER A 25 7.67 4.31 -17.81
C SER A 25 8.95 4.24 -16.99
N GLY A 26 8.97 3.33 -16.01
CA GLY A 26 10.11 3.13 -15.12
C GLY A 26 11.39 2.77 -15.88
N THR A 27 11.29 1.95 -16.92
CA THR A 27 12.43 1.59 -17.79
C THR A 27 13.03 2.81 -18.48
N ALA A 28 12.18 3.68 -19.03
CA ALA A 28 12.62 4.89 -19.72
C ALA A 28 13.31 5.88 -18.75
N ILE A 29 12.81 6.00 -17.53
CA ILE A 29 13.43 6.80 -16.46
C ILE A 29 14.83 6.24 -16.13
N LEU A 30 14.95 4.93 -15.89
CA LEU A 30 16.22 4.29 -15.54
C LEU A 30 17.27 4.41 -16.65
N TYR A 31 16.84 4.37 -17.91
CA TYR A 31 17.69 4.56 -19.09
C TYR A 31 18.17 6.00 -19.23
N ASP A 32 17.27 6.98 -19.07
CA ASP A 32 17.61 8.41 -19.15
C ASP A 32 18.62 8.81 -18.06
N LEU A 33 18.40 8.32 -16.83
CA LEU A 33 19.32 8.53 -15.71
C LEU A 33 20.72 7.98 -15.98
N GLU A 34 20.84 6.76 -16.54
CA GLU A 34 22.14 6.18 -16.89
C GLU A 34 22.89 7.02 -17.91
N LYS A 35 22.16 7.55 -18.89
CA LYS A 35 22.74 8.36 -19.97
C LYS A 35 23.20 9.73 -19.48
N ARG A 36 22.46 10.35 -18.57
CA ARG A 36 22.68 11.75 -18.14
C ARG A 36 23.55 11.88 -16.90
N LYS A 37 23.70 10.83 -16.08
CA LYS A 37 24.51 10.90 -14.85
C LYS A 37 25.98 11.25 -15.11
N GLU A 38 26.53 10.91 -16.29
CA GLU A 38 27.93 11.22 -16.64
C GLU A 38 28.24 12.74 -16.64
N GLU A 39 27.21 13.59 -16.70
CA GLU A 39 27.33 15.05 -16.64
C GLU A 39 27.47 15.60 -15.20
N LEU A 40 27.26 14.76 -14.19
CA LEU A 40 27.27 15.11 -12.77
C LEU A 40 28.65 14.89 -12.11
N THR A 41 28.82 15.35 -10.87
CA THR A 41 29.99 14.97 -10.05
C THR A 41 29.95 13.48 -9.71
N ALA A 42 31.08 12.91 -9.29
CA ALA A 42 31.12 11.53 -8.80
C ALA A 42 30.20 11.29 -7.58
N GLU A 43 30.02 12.29 -6.72
CA GLU A 43 29.14 12.20 -5.54
C GLU A 43 27.67 12.13 -5.97
N GLU A 44 27.25 13.00 -6.89
CA GLU A 44 25.89 13.03 -7.42
C GLU A 44 25.60 11.81 -8.31
N GLN A 45 26.60 11.31 -9.07
CA GLN A 45 26.49 10.05 -9.81
C GLN A 45 26.19 8.88 -8.89
N ALA A 46 26.84 8.80 -7.73
CA ALA A 46 26.60 7.73 -6.76
C ALA A 46 25.17 7.79 -6.20
N LEU A 47 24.62 8.99 -5.99
CA LEU A 47 23.24 9.19 -5.57
C LEU A 47 22.23 8.77 -6.66
N VAL A 48 22.49 9.13 -7.92
CA VAL A 48 21.67 8.66 -9.06
C VAL A 48 21.72 7.14 -9.17
N ASP A 49 22.89 6.51 -9.03
CA ASP A 49 23.02 5.05 -9.08
C ASP A 49 22.32 4.37 -7.91
N GLN A 50 22.33 5.00 -6.72
CA GLN A 50 21.55 4.54 -5.59
C GLN A 50 20.05 4.55 -5.87
N TYR A 51 19.53 5.67 -6.40
CA TYR A 51 18.14 5.79 -6.83
C TYR A 51 17.78 4.74 -7.88
N ARG A 52 18.60 4.60 -8.93
CA ARG A 52 18.39 3.62 -10.00
C ARG A 52 18.32 2.20 -9.48
N ASN A 53 19.22 1.80 -8.59
CA ASN A 53 19.22 0.47 -8.00
C ASN A 53 17.97 0.22 -7.14
N GLY A 54 17.57 1.21 -6.33
CA GLY A 54 16.33 1.14 -5.55
C GLY A 54 15.10 0.99 -6.43
N MET A 55 15.00 1.81 -7.47
CA MET A 55 13.87 1.81 -8.41
C MET A 55 13.83 0.55 -9.28
N HIS A 56 14.98 0.03 -9.73
CA HIS A 56 15.05 -1.22 -10.46
C HIS A 56 14.54 -2.40 -9.62
N SER A 57 14.82 -2.42 -8.31
CA SER A 57 14.26 -3.42 -7.40
C SER A 57 12.73 -3.40 -7.43
N VAL A 58 12.13 -2.22 -7.29
CA VAL A 58 10.66 -2.04 -7.31
C VAL A 58 10.06 -2.50 -8.64
N LEU A 59 10.70 -2.17 -9.77
CA LEU A 59 10.19 -2.50 -11.10
C LEU A 59 10.36 -3.98 -11.51
N THR A 60 11.21 -4.76 -10.83
CA THR A 60 11.51 -6.15 -11.23
C THR A 60 10.93 -7.21 -10.31
N THR A 61 10.54 -6.87 -9.08
CA THR A 61 9.91 -7.81 -8.15
C THR A 61 8.38 -7.76 -8.16
N MET A 62 7.80 -6.79 -8.86
CA MET A 62 6.36 -6.59 -8.96
C MET A 62 5.74 -7.56 -9.99
N ASP A 63 5.25 -8.70 -9.51
CA ASP A 63 4.35 -9.59 -10.26
C ASP A 63 2.91 -9.11 -10.00
N VAL A 64 2.44 -8.18 -10.84
CA VAL A 64 1.22 -7.40 -10.58
C VAL A 64 0.12 -7.83 -11.54
N ASP A 65 -0.56 -8.91 -11.19
CA ASP A 65 -1.81 -9.26 -11.85
C ASP A 65 -2.93 -8.31 -11.35
N ASN A 66 -3.15 -7.20 -12.07
CA ASN A 66 -4.19 -6.18 -11.87
C ASN A 66 -4.06 -5.28 -10.62
N LEU A 67 -3.26 -4.22 -10.73
CA LEU A 67 -3.58 -2.97 -10.03
C LEU A 67 -4.88 -2.41 -10.62
N GLY A 68 -5.91 -2.25 -9.80
CA GLY A 68 -7.19 -1.65 -10.22
C GLY A 68 -7.00 -0.25 -10.81
N GLY A 69 -7.97 0.23 -11.60
CA GLY A 69 -7.85 1.46 -12.40
C GLY A 69 -7.61 2.78 -11.65
N ASN A 70 -7.34 2.75 -10.34
CA ASN A 70 -7.07 3.91 -9.48
C ASN A 70 -5.88 3.71 -8.52
N THR A 71 -5.14 2.60 -8.59
CA THR A 71 -3.91 2.43 -7.81
C THR A 71 -2.78 3.25 -8.42
N ALA A 72 -1.85 3.75 -7.60
CA ALA A 72 -0.78 4.63 -8.06
C ALA A 72 0.29 3.91 -8.91
N GLY A 73 0.01 2.70 -9.37
CA GLY A 73 0.70 2.09 -10.50
C GLY A 73 -0.24 1.21 -11.33
N LEU A 74 0.12 0.97 -12.57
CA LEU A 74 -0.60 0.12 -13.52
C LEU A 74 0.40 -0.84 -14.18
N TYR A 75 0.07 -2.13 -14.25
CA TYR A 75 0.84 -3.08 -15.05
C TYR A 75 0.09 -3.39 -16.34
N ASP A 76 0.75 -3.21 -17.50
CA ASP A 76 0.13 -3.43 -18.82
C ASP A 76 0.38 -4.82 -19.41
N GLY A 77 0.99 -5.73 -18.65
CA GLY A 77 1.46 -7.03 -19.13
C GLY A 77 2.92 -7.04 -19.59
N SER A 78 3.61 -5.89 -19.56
CA SER A 78 5.03 -5.77 -19.91
C SER A 78 5.83 -4.76 -19.08
N GLU A 79 5.21 -3.65 -18.67
CA GLU A 79 5.83 -2.60 -17.85
C GLU A 79 4.92 -2.16 -16.71
N ILE A 80 5.53 -1.70 -15.64
CA ILE A 80 4.85 -1.06 -14.51
C ILE A 80 4.95 0.45 -14.71
N PHE A 81 3.79 1.08 -14.81
CA PHE A 81 3.61 2.52 -14.71
C PHE A 81 3.43 2.84 -13.24
N ILE A 82 4.19 3.79 -12.70
CA ILE A 82 4.04 4.30 -11.34
C ILE A 82 3.71 5.79 -11.44
N ASP A 83 2.80 6.27 -10.61
CA ASP A 83 2.49 7.68 -10.48
C ASP A 83 3.78 8.45 -10.19
N LYS A 84 4.05 9.45 -11.03
CA LYS A 84 5.28 10.25 -10.97
C LYS A 84 5.51 10.86 -9.59
N ASN A 85 4.44 11.28 -8.90
CA ASN A 85 4.54 11.93 -7.60
C ASN A 85 5.14 11.03 -6.51
N ILE A 86 5.15 9.72 -6.74
CA ILE A 86 5.67 8.72 -5.80
C ILE A 86 7.17 8.52 -5.98
N ILE A 87 7.63 8.59 -7.21
CA ILE A 87 9.02 8.31 -7.59
C ILE A 87 9.85 9.59 -7.74
N MET A 88 9.21 10.77 -7.68
CA MET A 88 9.93 12.04 -7.56
C MET A 88 10.64 12.15 -6.21
N VAL A 89 11.85 12.69 -6.23
CA VAL A 89 12.60 13.03 -5.03
C VAL A 89 11.96 14.25 -4.38
N GLY A 90 11.34 14.03 -3.22
CA GLY A 90 10.69 15.08 -2.43
C GLY A 90 11.58 15.64 -1.33
N GLN A 91 11.93 14.80 -0.35
CA GLN A 91 12.77 15.18 0.79
C GLN A 91 14.24 14.78 0.57
N ASP A 92 14.47 13.51 0.21
CA ASP A 92 15.77 12.96 -0.13
C ASP A 92 15.60 11.63 -0.87
N ILE A 93 16.64 11.20 -1.60
CA ILE A 93 16.63 9.98 -2.41
C ILE A 93 16.34 8.71 -1.60
N ASN A 94 16.85 8.58 -0.37
CA ASN A 94 16.61 7.38 0.44
C ASN A 94 15.14 7.26 0.81
N THR A 95 14.56 8.37 1.26
CA THR A 95 13.15 8.44 1.61
C THR A 95 12.28 8.07 0.42
N THR A 96 12.57 8.60 -0.78
CA THR A 96 11.83 8.24 -2.00
C THR A 96 12.00 6.75 -2.36
N ILE A 97 13.19 6.17 -2.26
CA ILE A 97 13.38 4.72 -2.49
C ILE A 97 12.56 3.88 -1.51
N GLU A 98 12.57 4.20 -0.21
CA GLU A 98 11.83 3.45 0.81
C GLU A 98 10.31 3.59 0.66
N GLN A 99 9.85 4.75 0.17
CA GLN A 99 8.46 4.98 -0.22
C GLN A 99 8.08 4.16 -1.45
N SER A 100 8.92 4.10 -2.49
CA SER A 100 8.66 3.27 -3.68
C SER A 100 8.62 1.77 -3.37
N LYS A 101 9.33 1.31 -2.32
CA LYS A 101 9.24 -0.08 -1.83
C LYS A 101 7.94 -0.40 -1.11
N GLU A 102 7.12 0.60 -0.78
CA GLU A 102 5.84 0.39 -0.12
C GLU A 102 4.88 -0.45 -0.95
N VAL A 103 4.95 -0.31 -2.28
CA VAL A 103 4.19 -1.13 -3.23
C VAL A 103 4.49 -2.61 -3.07
N GLU A 104 5.77 -2.94 -3.05
CA GLU A 104 6.22 -4.32 -2.88
C GLU A 104 5.74 -4.88 -1.53
N ARG A 105 5.83 -4.08 -0.46
CA ARG A 105 5.31 -4.47 0.86
C ARG A 105 3.79 -4.67 0.83
N HIS A 106 3.05 -3.82 0.12
CA HIS A 106 1.60 -3.89 -0.04
C HIS A 106 1.17 -5.21 -0.70
N GLU A 107 1.69 -5.48 -1.90
CA GLU A 107 1.37 -6.71 -2.63
C GLU A 107 1.85 -7.96 -1.90
N LYS A 108 3.06 -7.91 -1.33
CA LYS A 108 3.58 -9.02 -0.53
C LYS A 108 2.72 -9.29 0.70
N TYR A 109 2.15 -8.26 1.33
CA TYR A 109 1.27 -8.44 2.47
C TYR A 109 -0.03 -9.16 2.08
N HIS A 110 -0.61 -8.83 0.92
CA HIS A 110 -1.76 -9.57 0.39
C HIS A 110 -1.43 -11.05 0.13
N GLN A 111 -0.26 -11.35 -0.44
CA GLN A 111 0.21 -12.71 -0.70
C GLN A 111 0.47 -13.50 0.59
N ASP A 112 1.21 -12.91 1.53
CA ASP A 112 1.62 -13.57 2.78
C ASP A 112 0.43 -13.84 3.72
N ASN A 113 -0.64 -13.02 3.63
CA ASN A 113 -1.83 -13.14 4.47
C ASN A 113 -3.05 -13.72 3.76
N ASN A 114 -2.89 -14.21 2.53
CA ASN A 114 -3.95 -14.89 1.76
C ASN A 114 -5.25 -14.08 1.67
N HIS A 115 -5.13 -12.77 1.47
CA HIS A 115 -6.24 -11.81 1.38
C HIS A 115 -7.15 -12.01 0.15
N LEU A 116 -6.85 -13.00 -0.70
CA LEU A 116 -7.64 -13.35 -1.88
C LEU A 116 -8.60 -14.53 -1.62
N ALA A 117 -8.56 -15.14 -0.43
CA ALA A 117 -9.44 -16.25 -0.08
C ALA A 117 -10.76 -15.76 0.52
N PRO A 118 -11.92 -16.36 0.17
CA PRO A 118 -13.21 -15.99 0.73
C PRO A 118 -13.22 -16.11 2.27
N MET A 119 -13.70 -15.08 2.95
CA MET A 119 -13.77 -15.04 4.42
C MET A 119 -15.11 -15.55 4.97
N VAL A 120 -15.09 -16.18 6.14
CA VAL A 120 -16.31 -16.50 6.89
C VAL A 120 -16.82 -15.22 7.56
N THR A 121 -17.99 -14.79 7.13
CA THR A 121 -18.71 -13.61 7.62
C THR A 121 -19.94 -14.01 8.41
N TYR A 122 -20.47 -13.10 9.23
CA TYR A 122 -21.76 -13.31 9.88
C TYR A 122 -22.86 -13.33 8.82
N ALA A 123 -23.68 -14.39 8.78
CA ALA A 123 -24.72 -14.55 7.76
C ALA A 123 -25.69 -13.35 7.79
N MET A 124 -25.72 -12.55 6.71
CA MET A 124 -26.69 -11.48 6.56
C MET A 124 -28.03 -12.04 6.10
N ALA A 125 -29.10 -11.75 6.86
CA ALA A 125 -30.46 -12.17 6.54
C ALA A 125 -31.12 -11.36 5.40
N ASP A 126 -30.53 -10.27 4.92
CA ASP A 126 -31.13 -9.44 3.85
C ASP A 126 -30.09 -8.77 2.94
N THR A 127 -30.26 -8.99 1.64
CA THR A 127 -29.26 -8.86 0.56
C THR A 127 -29.15 -7.46 -0.06
N HIS A 128 -29.26 -6.38 0.72
CA HIS A 128 -29.25 -5.03 0.17
C HIS A 128 -28.20 -4.06 0.73
N ASN A 129 -27.40 -4.49 1.72
CA ASN A 129 -26.20 -3.78 2.18
C ASN A 129 -25.24 -4.81 2.79
N SER A 130 -24.45 -5.48 1.94
CA SER A 130 -23.63 -6.64 2.34
C SER A 130 -22.34 -6.21 3.03
N ALA A 131 -22.44 -5.74 4.28
CA ALA A 131 -21.27 -5.57 5.13
C ALA A 131 -20.77 -6.96 5.57
N SER A 132 -19.52 -7.27 5.19
CA SER A 132 -18.82 -8.50 5.56
C SER A 132 -18.54 -8.55 7.07
N VAL A 133 -18.25 -7.40 7.68
CA VAL A 133 -18.02 -7.27 9.13
C VAL A 133 -18.56 -5.94 9.65
N VAL A 134 -19.00 -5.91 10.92
CA VAL A 134 -19.42 -4.68 11.61
C VAL A 134 -18.52 -4.44 12.83
N ILE A 135 -17.87 -3.27 12.91
CA ILE A 135 -17.01 -2.87 14.03
C ILE A 135 -17.40 -1.46 14.49
N ALA A 136 -17.60 -1.28 15.80
CA ALA A 136 -18.19 -0.09 16.41
C ALA A 136 -19.50 0.37 15.72
N GLY A 137 -20.32 -0.59 15.28
CA GLY A 137 -21.56 -0.31 14.52
C GLY A 137 -21.36 0.17 13.08
N ARG A 138 -20.12 0.27 12.59
CA ARG A 138 -19.81 0.57 11.19
C ARG A 138 -19.67 -0.73 10.39
N GLY A 139 -20.42 -0.84 9.30
CA GLY A 139 -20.28 -1.94 8.35
C GLY A 139 -19.13 -1.70 7.38
N PHE A 140 -18.33 -2.73 7.15
CA PHE A 140 -17.28 -2.78 6.15
C PHE A 140 -17.61 -3.88 5.15
N ASP A 141 -17.46 -3.62 3.85
CA ASP A 141 -17.35 -4.71 2.89
C ASP A 141 -15.96 -5.37 2.96
N GLU A 142 -15.81 -6.51 2.28
CA GLU A 142 -14.57 -7.29 2.31
C GLU A 142 -13.38 -6.49 1.74
N THR A 143 -13.61 -5.67 0.72
CA THR A 143 -12.55 -4.86 0.09
C THR A 143 -12.11 -3.71 1.00
N GLU A 144 -13.04 -2.89 1.50
CA GLU A 144 -12.73 -1.79 2.44
C GLU A 144 -11.94 -2.33 3.65
N PHE A 145 -12.35 -3.49 4.16
CA PHE A 145 -11.75 -4.10 5.34
C PHE A 145 -10.32 -4.59 5.10
N ILE A 146 -10.12 -5.37 4.03
CA ILE A 146 -8.83 -5.96 3.68
C ILE A 146 -7.83 -4.87 3.29
N GLU A 147 -8.23 -3.96 2.40
CA GLU A 147 -7.35 -2.89 1.93
C GLU A 147 -7.02 -1.91 3.05
N GLY A 148 -7.99 -1.55 3.90
CA GLY A 148 -7.73 -0.73 5.09
C GLY A 148 -6.69 -1.35 6.02
N LEU A 149 -6.73 -2.68 6.20
CA LEU A 149 -5.75 -3.40 7.02
C LEU A 149 -4.38 -3.43 6.35
N THR A 150 -4.31 -3.74 5.05
CA THR A 150 -3.05 -3.77 4.30
C THR A 150 -2.37 -2.40 4.34
N VAL A 151 -3.10 -1.31 4.11
CA VAL A 151 -2.57 0.07 4.16
C VAL A 151 -2.09 0.43 5.57
N SER A 152 -2.83 0.04 6.61
CA SER A 152 -2.40 0.26 8.01
C SER A 152 -1.04 -0.40 8.32
N ARG A 153 -0.72 -1.51 7.66
CA ARG A 153 0.55 -2.24 7.86
C ARG A 153 1.67 -1.84 6.92
N THR A 154 1.35 -1.40 5.72
CA THR A 154 2.35 -1.21 4.66
C THR A 154 2.68 0.26 4.45
N GLY A 155 1.69 1.14 4.64
CA GLY A 155 1.77 2.60 4.47
C GLY A 155 0.66 3.13 3.55
N ASP A 156 0.55 4.45 3.46
CA ASP A 156 -0.49 5.17 2.69
C ASP A 156 0.04 5.95 1.48
N ARG A 157 1.34 5.89 1.19
CA ARG A 157 1.99 6.73 0.18
C ARG A 157 1.65 6.31 -1.25
N PHE A 158 1.40 5.03 -1.47
CA PHE A 158 1.14 4.49 -2.80
C PHE A 158 -0.34 4.23 -3.10
N VAL A 159 -1.21 4.37 -2.11
CA VAL A 159 -2.61 4.02 -2.30
C VAL A 159 -3.45 5.25 -2.60
N SER A 160 -4.56 5.05 -3.29
CA SER A 160 -5.48 6.15 -3.62
C SER A 160 -6.09 6.75 -2.35
N ALA A 161 -6.65 7.96 -2.45
CA ALA A 161 -7.34 8.59 -1.33
C ALA A 161 -8.47 7.71 -0.74
N GLU A 162 -9.11 6.88 -1.57
CA GLU A 162 -10.11 5.90 -1.17
C GLU A 162 -9.53 4.84 -0.22
N TYR A 163 -8.33 4.32 -0.50
CA TYR A 163 -7.66 3.32 0.34
C TYR A 163 -7.13 3.94 1.65
N VAL A 164 -6.71 5.21 1.60
CA VAL A 164 -6.38 5.97 2.82
C VAL A 164 -7.61 6.12 3.70
N GLU A 165 -8.75 6.47 3.11
CA GLU A 165 -10.03 6.54 3.81
C GLU A 165 -10.42 5.17 4.40
N TYR A 166 -10.21 4.07 3.68
CA TYR A 166 -10.45 2.71 4.20
C TYR A 166 -9.63 2.43 5.47
N LYS A 167 -8.32 2.76 5.47
CA LYS A 167 -7.46 2.67 6.66
C LYS A 167 -7.99 3.51 7.82
N GLU A 168 -8.27 4.79 7.59
CA GLU A 168 -8.73 5.70 8.64
C GLU A 168 -10.05 5.22 9.26
N ASN A 169 -10.97 4.74 8.42
CA ASN A 169 -12.24 4.18 8.83
C ASN A 169 -12.07 2.92 9.68
N LEU A 170 -11.20 2.00 9.25
CA LEU A 170 -10.87 0.78 9.99
C LEU A 170 -10.23 1.10 11.34
N GLU A 171 -9.18 1.93 11.38
CA GLU A 171 -8.45 2.28 12.61
C GLU A 171 -9.36 3.00 13.61
N SER A 172 -10.21 3.91 13.13
CA SER A 172 -11.19 4.61 13.96
C SER A 172 -12.23 3.66 14.55
N ALA A 173 -12.79 2.76 13.75
CA ALA A 173 -13.76 1.77 14.21
C ALA A 173 -13.13 0.78 15.21
N ALA A 174 -11.93 0.27 14.92
CA ALA A 174 -11.18 -0.63 15.78
C ALA A 174 -10.89 0.02 17.14
N ALA A 175 -10.42 1.27 17.14
CA ALA A 175 -10.16 2.03 18.36
C ALA A 175 -11.44 2.24 19.19
N GLN A 176 -12.58 2.55 18.55
CA GLN A 176 -13.88 2.71 19.23
C GLN A 176 -14.40 1.39 19.82
N ALA A 177 -14.20 0.28 19.12
CA ALA A 177 -14.58 -1.05 19.57
C ALA A 177 -13.62 -1.64 20.62
N GLY A 178 -12.47 -0.99 20.87
CA GLY A 178 -11.42 -1.49 21.74
C GLY A 178 -10.73 -2.75 21.17
N VAL A 179 -10.77 -2.94 19.86
CA VAL A 179 -10.15 -4.06 19.14
C VAL A 179 -8.82 -3.59 18.58
N SER A 180 -7.76 -4.35 18.82
CA SER A 180 -6.44 -4.03 18.26
C SER A 180 -6.32 -4.47 16.80
N LEU A 181 -5.47 -3.79 16.02
CA LEU A 181 -5.14 -4.20 14.65
C LEU A 181 -4.55 -5.62 14.60
N GLY A 182 -3.86 -6.07 15.65
CA GLY A 182 -3.34 -7.44 15.73
C GLY A 182 -4.45 -8.50 15.90
N GLU A 183 -5.55 -8.17 16.56
CA GLU A 183 -6.72 -9.06 16.64
C GLU A 183 -7.45 -9.14 15.30
N ILE A 184 -7.54 -8.00 14.59
CA ILE A 184 -8.08 -7.94 13.23
C ILE A 184 -7.25 -8.82 12.28
N GLU A 185 -5.93 -8.71 12.30
CA GLU A 185 -5.05 -9.57 11.51
C GLU A 185 -5.26 -11.06 11.79
N GLN A 186 -5.39 -11.44 13.07
CA GLN A 186 -5.63 -12.83 13.43
C GLN A 186 -6.99 -13.34 12.93
N ALA A 187 -8.01 -12.50 12.93
CA ALA A 187 -9.32 -12.84 12.38
C ALA A 187 -9.26 -13.03 10.85
N VAL A 188 -8.58 -12.13 10.15
CA VAL A 188 -8.35 -12.20 8.69
C VAL A 188 -7.53 -13.45 8.32
N ALA A 189 -6.40 -13.69 8.99
CA ALA A 189 -5.55 -14.84 8.73
C ALA A 189 -6.24 -16.18 9.05
N ALA A 190 -7.17 -16.19 10.01
CA ALA A 190 -8.01 -17.35 10.31
C ALA A 190 -9.21 -17.49 9.34
N GLY A 191 -9.48 -16.49 8.51
CA GLY A 191 -10.66 -16.41 7.65
C GLY A 191 -11.97 -16.35 8.44
N ASP A 192 -11.95 -15.83 9.67
CA ASP A 192 -13.09 -15.81 10.59
C ASP A 192 -13.29 -14.40 11.19
N LEU A 193 -14.07 -13.58 10.49
CA LEU A 193 -14.36 -12.22 10.90
C LEU A 193 -15.40 -12.15 12.03
N THR A 194 -16.09 -13.25 12.34
CA THR A 194 -17.12 -13.26 13.40
C THR A 194 -16.57 -12.94 14.78
N ARG A 195 -15.26 -13.14 14.98
CA ARG A 195 -14.54 -12.87 16.23
C ARG A 195 -14.42 -11.39 16.58
N ILE A 196 -14.48 -10.52 15.58
CA ILE A 196 -14.35 -9.08 15.73
C ILE A 196 -15.65 -8.35 15.37
N ASP A 197 -16.65 -9.08 14.87
CA ASP A 197 -17.95 -8.56 14.50
C ASP A 197 -18.81 -8.25 15.72
N ASP A 198 -19.30 -7.02 15.82
CA ASP A 198 -20.17 -6.60 16.93
C ASP A 198 -21.51 -7.36 16.96
N ARG A 199 -22.02 -7.80 15.80
CA ARG A 199 -23.27 -8.56 15.71
C ARG A 199 -23.18 -9.89 16.47
N ALA A 200 -22.01 -10.52 16.48
CA ALA A 200 -21.79 -11.75 17.23
C ALA A 200 -21.81 -11.51 18.76
N LYS A 201 -21.38 -10.32 19.21
CA LYS A 201 -21.35 -9.94 20.63
C LYS A 201 -22.74 -9.63 21.17
N GLU A 202 -23.66 -9.15 20.34
CA GLU A 202 -25.03 -8.82 20.74
C GLU A 202 -25.89 -10.06 21.04
N GLU A 203 -25.57 -11.23 20.47
CA GLU A 203 -26.31 -12.48 20.70
C GLU A 203 -25.86 -13.27 21.94
N GLU A 204 -24.65 -13.07 22.44
CA GLU A 204 -24.14 -13.73 23.67
C GLU A 204 -24.95 -13.40 24.95
N PRO A 205 -25.30 -12.14 25.27
CA PRO A 205 -26.06 -11.83 26.49
C PRO A 205 -27.51 -12.35 26.48
N ALA A 206 -28.07 -12.66 25.30
CA ALA A 206 -29.44 -13.19 25.18
C ALA A 206 -29.55 -14.66 25.63
N LYS A 207 -28.45 -15.45 25.59
CA LYS A 207 -28.45 -16.87 26.01
C LYS A 207 -28.28 -17.03 27.52
N GLU A 208 -27.55 -16.14 28.19
CA GLU A 208 -27.38 -16.19 29.65
C GLU A 208 -28.68 -15.90 30.41
N HIS A 209 -29.53 -15.01 29.89
CA HIS A 209 -30.82 -14.69 30.54
C HIS A 209 -31.90 -15.76 30.36
N GLN A 210 -31.77 -16.68 29.40
CA GLN A 210 -32.69 -17.83 29.27
C GLN A 210 -32.29 -19.02 30.14
N ALA A 211 -31.01 -19.16 30.50
CA ALA A 211 -30.53 -20.25 31.35
C ALA A 211 -30.92 -20.09 32.84
N ILE A 212 -31.30 -18.88 33.27
CA ILE A 212 -31.74 -18.60 34.65
C ILE A 212 -33.27 -18.75 34.80
N ALA A 213 -33.99 -18.96 33.69
CA ALA A 213 -35.46 -19.09 33.67
C ALA A 213 -35.96 -20.51 33.37
N ALA A 214 -35.09 -21.53 33.35
CA ALA A 214 -35.44 -22.94 33.13
C ALA A 214 -35.39 -23.77 34.41
#